data_AF-A0A0C3N993-F1
#
_entry.id   AF-A0A0C3N993-F1
#
_cell.length_a   1.000
_cell.length_b   1.000
_cell.length_c   1.000
_cell.angle_alpha   90.00
_cell.angle_beta   90.00
_cell.angle_gamma   90.00
#
_symmetry.space_group_name_H-M   'P 1'
#
loop_
_entity.id
_entity.type
_entity.pdbx_description
1 polymer ?
#
loop_
_entity_poly.entity_id
_entity_poly.type
_entity_poly.pdbx_seq_one_letter_code
_entity_poly.pdbx_strand_id
1 'polypeptide(L)'
;MATFSGTYPLNTFDVWPFACFHARVFYDTVLNALAGWEPSWESGCQTWPGDDGVKYNDGIDSFLHGLRRLSAEHGTNLPIRDKGKGKTSLIEEPSMVIFIERAERLCENLPELIVPLSRLAELARVRVNVILLSSMRWADLRPPLGAAPDPYFLDVEPLTKPDIIQRLVSAFRETSEALASSGEPSMTYHPGLLSFYEHYAEMIYGTVSLYTNDPIELQYIAAARWPGFVKPVVWQQDGDHSNGDHELDIQLPNTDGRLRLFKYFSSSFTRALEALYPRLTNAADWASENDYDPTEGLPEIQPGGERQKARTVLGID
;
A
#
# COMPACT_ATOMS: atom_id res chain seq x y z
N MET A 1 0.36 -1.61 -2.46
CA MET A 1 0.81 -2.87 -1.86
C MET A 1 -0.29 -3.88 -2.13
N ALA A 2 -0.16 -4.64 -3.22
CA ALA A 2 -1.08 -5.73 -3.53
C ALA A 2 -0.35 -7.02 -3.18
N THR A 3 -0.65 -7.58 -2.01
CA THR A 3 -0.30 -8.96 -1.70
C THR A 3 -1.20 -9.84 -2.57
N PHE A 4 -0.61 -10.47 -3.60
CA PHE A 4 -1.29 -11.47 -4.40
C PHE A 4 -1.56 -12.71 -3.55
N SER A 5 -2.71 -12.73 -2.87
CA SER A 5 -3.26 -13.91 -2.21
C SER A 5 -3.96 -14.76 -3.26
N GLY A 6 -3.19 -15.63 -3.90
CA GLY A 6 -3.69 -16.68 -4.78
C GLY A 6 -3.14 -18.04 -4.30
N THR A 7 -4.04 -18.97 -3.99
CA THR A 7 -3.78 -20.32 -3.47
C THR A 7 -3.11 -21.26 -4.47
N TYR A 8 -1.89 -20.92 -4.88
CA TYR A 8 -0.94 -21.81 -5.57
C TYR A 8 0.42 -21.66 -4.87
N PRO A 9 1.27 -22.69 -4.78
CA PRO A 9 2.62 -22.54 -4.22
C PRO A 9 3.50 -21.81 -5.24
N LEU A 10 3.23 -20.52 -5.45
CA LEU A 10 4.12 -19.60 -6.14
C LEU A 10 5.07 -19.03 -5.09
N ASN A 11 6.31 -19.50 -5.13
CA ASN A 11 7.40 -18.98 -4.34
C ASN A 11 7.84 -17.63 -4.94
N THR A 12 7.12 -16.58 -4.53
CA THR A 12 7.34 -15.20 -4.97
C THR A 12 8.18 -14.48 -3.93
N PHE A 13 9.27 -13.84 -4.37
CA PHE A 13 10.14 -13.08 -3.47
C PHE A 13 10.55 -11.75 -4.08
N ASP A 14 10.54 -10.73 -3.22
CA ASP A 14 10.86 -9.35 -3.56
C ASP A 14 12.34 -9.07 -3.30
N VAL A 15 13.06 -8.69 -4.35
CA VAL A 15 14.47 -8.30 -4.29
C VAL A 15 14.57 -6.81 -4.52
N TRP A 16 15.12 -6.11 -3.54
CA TRP A 16 15.30 -4.66 -3.58
C TRP A 16 16.73 -4.34 -4.07
N PRO A 17 16.92 -3.80 -5.29
CA PRO A 17 18.28 -3.61 -5.82
C PRO A 17 19.07 -2.51 -5.12
N PHE A 18 18.44 -1.64 -4.32
CA PHE A 18 19.17 -0.70 -3.48
C PHE A 18 19.99 -1.37 -2.36
N ALA A 19 19.73 -2.65 -2.05
CA ALA A 19 20.58 -3.43 -1.16
C ALA A 19 21.76 -4.11 -1.89
N CYS A 20 21.73 -4.18 -3.23
CA CYS A 20 22.62 -5.02 -4.02
C CYS A 20 23.58 -4.19 -4.88
N PHE A 21 24.63 -3.64 -4.25
CA PHE A 21 25.68 -2.85 -4.94
C PHE A 21 26.71 -3.71 -5.69
N HIS A 22 26.66 -5.03 -5.54
CA HIS A 22 27.57 -5.97 -6.17
C HIS A 22 26.85 -7.27 -6.55
N ALA A 23 27.24 -7.91 -7.65
CA ALA A 23 26.60 -9.12 -8.14
C ALA A 23 26.54 -10.25 -7.09
N ARG A 24 27.58 -10.40 -6.26
CA ARG A 24 27.58 -11.36 -5.15
C ARG A 24 26.44 -11.14 -4.16
N VAL A 25 26.23 -9.90 -3.76
CA VAL A 25 25.16 -9.52 -2.81
C VAL A 25 23.81 -9.80 -3.45
N PHE A 26 23.65 -9.49 -4.74
CA PHE A 26 22.45 -9.85 -5.49
C PHE A 26 22.18 -11.36 -5.46
N TYR A 27 23.18 -12.19 -5.78
CA TYR A 27 23.03 -13.65 -5.76
C TYR A 27 22.66 -14.16 -4.37
N ASP A 28 23.32 -13.65 -3.32
CA ASP A 28 23.03 -14.01 -1.93
C ASP A 28 21.59 -13.65 -1.54
N THR A 29 21.17 -12.42 -1.81
CA THR A 29 19.83 -11.95 -1.47
C THR A 29 18.77 -12.80 -2.17
N VAL A 30 18.94 -13.09 -3.46
CA VAL A 30 18.00 -13.92 -4.22
C VAL A 30 17.95 -15.35 -3.68
N LEU A 31 19.09 -15.99 -3.47
CA LEU A 31 19.13 -17.38 -3.01
C LEU A 31 18.60 -17.53 -1.58
N ASN A 32 18.98 -16.63 -0.68
CA ASN A 32 18.48 -16.62 0.69
C ASN A 32 16.96 -16.44 0.71
N ALA A 33 16.44 -15.47 -0.07
CA ALA A 33 15.01 -15.26 -0.17
C ALA A 33 14.29 -16.50 -0.72
N LEU A 34 14.75 -17.05 -1.85
CA LEU A 34 14.15 -18.24 -2.45
C LEU A 34 14.19 -19.48 -1.55
N ALA A 35 15.20 -19.59 -0.68
CA ALA A 35 15.34 -20.66 0.29
C ALA A 35 14.52 -20.44 1.58
N GLY A 36 13.93 -19.26 1.78
CA GLY A 36 13.38 -18.84 3.07
C GLY A 36 14.44 -18.77 4.18
N TRP A 37 15.71 -18.54 3.81
CA TRP A 37 16.83 -18.49 4.72
C TRP A 37 17.06 -17.07 5.22
N GLU A 38 16.99 -16.87 6.53
CA GLU A 38 17.29 -15.58 7.17
C GLU A 38 18.70 -15.60 7.80
N PRO A 39 19.66 -14.85 7.24
CA PRO A 39 20.99 -14.75 7.83
C PRO A 39 20.90 -14.09 9.20
N SER A 40 21.43 -14.74 10.24
CA SER A 40 21.48 -14.19 11.60
C SER A 40 22.92 -13.86 12.00
N TRP A 41 23.10 -12.84 12.84
CA TRP A 41 24.42 -12.50 13.38
C TRP A 41 25.04 -13.67 14.16
N GLU A 42 24.21 -14.40 14.90
CA GLU A 42 24.60 -15.56 15.71
C GLU A 42 25.11 -16.74 14.87
N SER A 43 24.61 -16.87 13.63
CA SER A 43 25.13 -17.85 12.65
C SER A 43 26.32 -17.33 11.85
N GLY A 44 26.85 -16.15 12.18
CA GLY A 44 27.95 -15.51 11.45
C GLY A 44 27.50 -14.94 10.09
N CYS A 45 26.22 -14.59 9.96
CA CYS A 45 25.61 -14.11 8.71
C CYS A 45 25.86 -15.07 7.54
N GLN A 46 25.79 -16.38 7.80
CA GLN A 46 26.01 -17.38 6.75
C GLN A 46 24.95 -17.25 5.65
N THR A 47 25.43 -17.28 4.41
CA THR A 47 24.59 -17.43 3.22
C THR A 47 23.98 -18.82 3.22
N TRP A 48 22.83 -18.99 2.57
CA TRP A 48 22.20 -20.29 2.40
C TRP A 48 23.24 -21.34 1.96
N PRO A 49 23.57 -22.33 2.81
CA PRO A 49 24.75 -23.17 2.63
C PRO A 49 24.52 -24.33 1.66
N GLY A 50 23.26 -24.61 1.30
CA GLY A 50 22.84 -25.91 0.79
C GLY A 50 23.17 -27.05 1.78
N ASP A 51 22.82 -28.29 1.44
CA ASP A 51 23.24 -29.46 2.25
C ASP A 51 24.68 -29.92 1.95
N ASP A 52 25.33 -29.33 0.95
CA ASP A 52 26.68 -29.66 0.50
C ASP A 52 27.76 -28.69 0.96
N GLY A 53 27.39 -27.60 1.66
CA GLY A 53 28.33 -26.59 2.15
C GLY A 53 29.01 -25.78 1.05
N VAL A 54 28.46 -25.81 -0.17
CA VAL A 54 28.99 -25.11 -1.34
C VAL A 54 28.48 -23.67 -1.35
N LYS A 55 29.36 -22.71 -1.65
CA LYS A 55 28.96 -21.31 -1.84
C LYS A 55 28.40 -21.09 -3.25
N TYR A 56 27.18 -20.61 -3.32
CA TYR A 56 26.47 -20.36 -4.58
C TYR A 56 26.57 -18.92 -5.09
N ASN A 57 27.38 -18.07 -4.46
CA ASN A 57 27.42 -16.63 -4.72
C ASN A 57 28.70 -16.12 -5.39
N ASP A 58 29.69 -16.98 -5.62
CA ASP A 58 31.00 -16.55 -6.13
C ASP A 58 30.96 -16.07 -7.59
N GLY A 59 29.91 -16.43 -8.35
CA GLY A 59 29.70 -16.00 -9.72
C GLY A 59 28.40 -16.51 -10.31
N ILE A 60 28.12 -16.15 -11.56
CA ILE A 60 26.88 -16.51 -12.24
C ILE A 60 26.68 -18.03 -12.31
N ASP A 61 27.72 -18.80 -12.61
CA ASP A 61 27.62 -20.26 -12.72
C ASP A 61 27.25 -20.92 -11.38
N SER A 62 27.85 -20.46 -10.28
CA SER A 62 27.53 -20.90 -8.92
C SER A 62 26.10 -20.52 -8.56
N PHE A 63 25.64 -19.34 -8.96
CA PHE A 63 24.27 -18.88 -8.74
C PHE A 63 23.25 -19.75 -9.49
N LEU A 64 23.51 -20.04 -10.78
CA LEU A 64 22.66 -20.94 -11.58
C LEU A 64 22.60 -22.35 -10.97
N HIS A 65 23.69 -22.83 -10.38
CA HIS A 65 23.69 -24.10 -9.65
C HIS A 65 22.82 -24.03 -8.39
N GLY A 66 22.91 -22.94 -7.62
CA GLY A 66 22.04 -22.70 -6.47
C GLY A 66 20.56 -22.70 -6.84
N LEU A 67 20.19 -22.04 -7.95
CA LEU A 67 18.81 -22.04 -8.46
C LEU A 67 18.31 -23.44 -8.86
N ARG A 68 19.15 -24.24 -9.53
CA ARG A 68 18.83 -25.63 -9.88
C ARG A 68 18.54 -26.47 -8.64
N ARG A 69 19.35 -26.28 -7.61
CA ARG A 69 19.20 -26.97 -6.34
C ARG A 69 17.90 -26.58 -5.65
N LEU A 70 17.62 -25.28 -5.50
CA LEU A 70 16.37 -24.81 -4.93
C LEU A 70 15.16 -25.33 -5.72
N SER A 71 15.23 -25.32 -7.05
CA SER A 71 14.16 -25.90 -7.87
C SER A 71 13.91 -27.37 -7.57
N ALA A 72 14.97 -28.15 -7.33
CA ALA A 72 14.87 -29.57 -7.00
C ALA A 72 14.27 -29.77 -5.59
N GLU A 73 14.72 -29.00 -4.60
CA GLU A 73 14.18 -29.03 -3.23
C GLU A 73 12.69 -28.65 -3.17
N HIS A 74 12.29 -27.65 -3.94
CA HIS A 74 10.87 -27.28 -4.03
C HIS A 74 10.05 -28.33 -4.80
N GLY A 75 10.65 -29.02 -5.77
CA GLY A 75 10.01 -30.11 -6.52
C GLY A 75 9.86 -31.42 -5.73
N THR A 76 10.73 -31.69 -4.75
CA THR A 76 10.72 -32.93 -3.95
C THR A 76 9.83 -32.88 -2.71
N ASN A 77 9.35 -31.69 -2.31
CA ASN A 77 8.55 -31.51 -1.08
C ASN A 77 7.03 -31.72 -1.25
N LEU A 78 6.55 -32.20 -2.40
CA LEU A 78 5.17 -32.66 -2.53
C LEU A 78 5.06 -34.12 -2.03
N PRO A 79 4.09 -34.44 -1.14
CA PRO A 79 4.01 -35.76 -0.53
C PRO A 79 3.81 -36.82 -1.61
N ILE A 80 4.73 -37.80 -1.62
CA ILE A 80 4.69 -39.01 -2.44
C ILE A 80 3.33 -39.67 -2.24
N ARG A 81 2.44 -39.54 -3.23
CA ARG A 81 1.15 -40.25 -3.23
C ARG A 81 1.38 -41.64 -3.82
N ASP A 82 1.03 -42.64 -3.01
CA ASP A 82 1.16 -44.07 -3.25
C ASP A 82 0.80 -44.54 -4.67
N LYS A 83 1.51 -45.61 -5.07
CA LYS A 83 1.25 -46.44 -6.25
C LYS A 83 -0.25 -46.72 -6.45
N GLY A 84 -0.89 -45.94 -7.33
CA GLY A 84 -2.23 -46.20 -7.83
C GLY A 84 -2.35 -45.75 -9.27
N LYS A 85 -2.62 -46.69 -10.19
CA LYS A 85 -2.95 -46.42 -11.60
C LYS A 85 -4.11 -45.42 -11.69
N GLY A 86 -3.83 -44.17 -12.03
CA GLY A 86 -4.87 -43.19 -12.28
C GLY A 86 -4.29 -41.84 -12.70
N LYS A 87 -4.58 -41.47 -13.95
CA LYS A 87 -4.64 -40.10 -14.50
C LYS A 87 -3.54 -39.14 -14.02
N THR A 88 -2.58 -38.86 -14.91
CA THR A 88 -1.57 -37.81 -14.82
C THR A 88 -2.19 -36.50 -14.33
N SER A 89 -2.09 -36.21 -13.03
CA SER A 89 -2.25 -34.84 -12.56
C SER A 89 -1.02 -34.10 -13.06
N LEU A 90 -1.24 -33.07 -13.87
CA LEU A 90 -0.26 -32.03 -14.13
C LEU A 90 0.06 -31.40 -12.77
N ILE A 91 1.01 -31.97 -12.05
CA ILE A 91 1.62 -31.33 -10.89
C ILE A 91 2.46 -30.24 -11.52
N GLU A 92 1.92 -29.03 -11.58
CA GLU A 92 2.64 -27.85 -12.03
C GLU A 92 3.90 -27.73 -11.17
N GLU A 93 5.06 -27.83 -11.82
CA GLU A 93 6.34 -27.58 -11.16
C GLU A 93 6.31 -26.19 -10.51
N PRO A 94 6.81 -26.04 -9.27
CA PRO A 94 6.83 -24.75 -8.59
C PRO A 94 7.61 -23.76 -9.45
N SER A 95 6.94 -22.68 -9.84
CA SER A 95 7.58 -21.58 -10.54
C SER A 95 8.24 -20.68 -9.50
N MET A 96 9.56 -20.52 -9.58
CA MET A 96 10.25 -19.46 -8.84
C MET A 96 9.95 -18.12 -9.52
N VAL A 97 9.71 -17.07 -8.72
CA VAL A 97 9.51 -15.71 -9.23
C VAL A 97 10.48 -14.78 -8.52
N ILE A 98 11.31 -14.10 -9.29
CA ILE A 98 12.25 -13.08 -8.83
C ILE A 98 11.69 -11.73 -9.25
N PHE A 99 11.29 -10.91 -8.28
CA PHE A 99 10.81 -9.56 -8.53
C PHE A 99 11.91 -8.54 -8.22
N ILE A 100 12.27 -7.71 -9.20
CA ILE A 100 13.32 -6.69 -9.08
C ILE A 100 12.67 -5.31 -9.22
N GLU A 101 12.57 -4.58 -8.11
CA GLU A 101 12.06 -3.20 -8.10
C GLU A 101 13.07 -2.20 -8.66
N ARG A 102 12.65 -1.08 -9.25
CA ARG A 102 13.57 -0.03 -9.76
C ARG A 102 14.72 -0.58 -10.63
N ALA A 103 14.38 -1.42 -11.60
CA ALA A 103 15.35 -2.12 -12.46
C ALA A 103 16.29 -1.19 -13.26
N GLU A 104 15.98 0.10 -13.40
CA GLU A 104 16.91 1.13 -13.89
C GLU A 104 18.23 1.16 -13.12
N ARG A 105 18.21 0.92 -11.80
CA ARG A 105 19.41 0.87 -10.97
C ARG A 105 20.29 -0.34 -11.23
N LEU A 106 19.69 -1.44 -11.69
CA LEU A 106 20.43 -2.63 -12.09
C LEU A 106 21.26 -2.33 -13.35
N CYS A 107 20.70 -1.57 -14.29
CA CYS A 107 21.42 -1.15 -15.51
C CYS A 107 22.55 -0.17 -15.21
N GLU A 108 22.36 0.73 -14.24
CA GLU A 108 23.38 1.71 -13.82
C GLU A 108 24.55 1.06 -13.05
N ASN A 109 24.26 0.13 -12.14
CA ASN A 109 25.26 -0.38 -11.20
C ASN A 109 25.82 -1.77 -11.56
N LEU A 110 25.00 -2.62 -12.20
CA LEU A 110 25.32 -4.03 -12.52
C LEU A 110 24.83 -4.40 -13.94
N PRO A 111 25.24 -3.65 -14.99
CA PRO A 111 24.76 -3.87 -16.36
C PRO A 111 25.04 -5.27 -16.88
N GLU A 112 26.07 -5.94 -16.38
CA GLU A 112 26.44 -7.32 -16.72
C GLU A 112 25.38 -8.34 -16.32
N LEU A 113 24.48 -8.01 -15.38
CA LEU A 113 23.43 -8.92 -14.93
C LEU A 113 22.18 -8.89 -15.80
N ILE A 114 21.98 -7.88 -16.64
CA ILE A 114 20.75 -7.74 -17.45
C ILE A 114 20.61 -8.90 -18.44
N VAL A 115 21.68 -9.26 -19.15
CA VAL A 115 21.68 -10.38 -20.11
C VAL A 115 21.43 -11.74 -19.41
N PRO A 116 22.16 -12.14 -18.36
CA PRO A 116 21.92 -13.41 -17.71
C PRO A 116 20.56 -13.47 -17.00
N LEU A 117 20.05 -12.36 -16.46
CA LEU A 117 18.72 -12.34 -15.83
C LEU A 117 17.58 -12.45 -16.84
N SER A 118 17.68 -11.77 -17.99
CA SER A 118 16.70 -11.89 -19.07
C SER A 118 16.66 -13.30 -19.70
N ARG A 119 17.73 -14.10 -19.53
CA ARG A 119 17.82 -15.49 -19.99
C ARG A 119 17.88 -16.51 -18.84
N LEU A 120 17.50 -16.12 -17.64
CA LEU A 120 17.78 -16.91 -16.45
C LEU A 120 17.16 -18.31 -16.49
N ALA A 121 15.93 -18.43 -16.97
CA ALA A 121 15.24 -19.71 -17.15
C ALA A 121 16.01 -20.65 -18.10
N GLU A 122 16.55 -20.13 -19.19
CA GLU A 122 17.33 -20.90 -20.18
C GLU A 122 18.67 -21.34 -19.59
N LEU A 123 19.40 -20.41 -18.95
CA LEU A 123 20.72 -20.66 -18.38
C LEU A 123 20.66 -21.63 -17.20
N ALA A 124 19.69 -21.44 -16.30
CA ALA A 124 19.51 -22.30 -15.14
C ALA A 124 18.81 -23.62 -15.50
N ARG A 125 18.07 -23.70 -16.62
CA ARG A 125 17.22 -24.85 -16.98
C ARG A 125 16.22 -25.19 -15.87
N VAL A 126 15.64 -24.15 -15.28
CA VAL A 126 14.58 -24.25 -14.26
C VAL A 126 13.47 -23.28 -14.58
N ARG A 127 12.27 -23.54 -14.04
CA ARG A 127 11.12 -22.65 -14.18
C ARG A 127 11.26 -21.45 -13.24
N VAL A 128 11.96 -20.41 -13.70
CA VAL A 128 12.11 -19.13 -13.00
C VAL A 128 11.61 -17.98 -13.88
N ASN A 129 10.79 -17.11 -13.32
CA ASN A 129 10.35 -15.87 -13.96
C ASN A 129 11.03 -14.68 -13.30
N VAL A 130 11.59 -13.78 -14.09
CA VAL A 130 12.16 -12.53 -13.61
C VAL A 130 11.22 -11.40 -14.03
N ILE A 131 10.73 -10.65 -13.04
CA ILE A 131 9.88 -9.48 -13.25
C ILE A 131 10.71 -8.25 -12.93
N LEU A 132 10.85 -7.36 -13.90
CA LEU A 132 11.57 -6.09 -13.75
C LEU A 132 10.54 -4.97 -13.65
N LEU A 133 10.44 -4.32 -12.49
CA LEU A 133 9.64 -3.11 -12.32
C LEU A 133 10.56 -1.89 -12.51
N SER A 134 10.22 -1.00 -13.44
CA SER A 134 11.03 0.20 -13.71
C SER A 134 10.17 1.43 -14.02
N SER A 135 10.72 2.60 -13.72
CA SER A 135 10.20 3.88 -14.20
C SER A 135 10.66 4.26 -15.62
N MET A 136 11.61 3.50 -16.18
CA MET A 136 12.17 3.71 -17.53
C MET A 136 11.64 2.66 -18.51
N ARG A 137 11.65 3.01 -19.80
CA ARG A 137 11.28 2.05 -20.85
C ARG A 137 12.39 1.03 -21.04
N TRP A 138 12.02 -0.20 -21.40
CA TRP A 138 13.00 -1.26 -21.70
C TRP A 138 14.03 -0.87 -22.78
N ALA A 139 13.64 -0.03 -23.74
CA ALA A 139 14.55 0.47 -24.77
C ALA A 139 15.77 1.21 -24.20
N ASP A 140 15.60 1.85 -23.03
CA ASP A 140 16.65 2.60 -22.31
C ASP A 140 17.43 1.70 -21.33
N LEU A 141 16.84 0.57 -20.92
CA LEU A 141 17.43 -0.41 -19.99
C LEU A 141 18.26 -1.48 -20.70
N ARG A 142 17.87 -1.85 -21.93
CA ARG A 142 18.47 -3.01 -22.60
C ARG A 142 19.95 -2.76 -22.94
N PRO A 143 20.82 -3.78 -22.80
CA PRO A 143 22.22 -3.68 -23.17
C PRO A 143 22.39 -3.36 -24.67
N PRO A 144 23.49 -2.68 -25.07
CA PRO A 144 23.76 -2.41 -26.47
C PRO A 144 23.84 -3.72 -27.27
N LEU A 145 23.56 -3.63 -28.58
CA LEU A 145 23.64 -4.74 -29.54
C LEU A 145 22.58 -5.85 -29.39
N GLY A 146 21.53 -5.65 -28.58
CA GLY A 146 20.40 -6.59 -28.51
C GLY A 146 20.76 -7.96 -27.92
N ALA A 147 21.75 -8.00 -27.02
CA ALA A 147 22.21 -9.23 -26.38
C ALA A 147 21.18 -9.85 -25.41
N ALA A 148 20.22 -9.06 -24.93
CA ALA A 148 19.11 -9.50 -24.09
C ALA A 148 17.85 -9.74 -24.95
N PRO A 149 17.11 -10.85 -24.76
CA PRO A 149 15.81 -11.04 -25.38
C PRO A 149 14.82 -9.96 -24.93
N ASP A 150 13.83 -9.66 -25.78
CA ASP A 150 12.76 -8.73 -25.42
C ASP A 150 11.79 -9.40 -24.42
N PRO A 151 11.58 -8.80 -23.23
CA PRO A 151 10.65 -9.32 -22.24
C PRO A 151 9.19 -9.03 -22.65
N TYR A 152 8.26 -9.64 -21.93
CA TYR A 152 6.85 -9.23 -22.00
C TYR A 152 6.67 -7.88 -21.31
N PHE A 153 6.12 -6.90 -22.03
CA PHE A 153 5.89 -5.54 -21.51
C PHE A 153 4.52 -5.44 -20.85
N LEU A 154 4.49 -4.91 -19.63
CA LEU A 154 3.27 -4.54 -18.93
C LEU A 154 3.41 -3.08 -18.49
N ASP A 155 2.64 -2.21 -19.13
CA ASP A 155 2.56 -0.80 -18.76
C ASP A 155 1.49 -0.64 -17.67
N VAL A 156 1.90 -0.08 -16.53
CA VAL A 156 0.98 0.30 -15.45
C VAL A 156 0.66 1.76 -15.60
N GLU A 157 -0.57 2.08 -16.00
CA GLU A 157 -1.01 3.46 -16.12
C GLU A 157 -1.05 4.15 -14.74
N PRO A 158 -0.72 5.45 -14.69
CA PRO A 158 -0.84 6.22 -13.45
C PRO A 158 -2.31 6.29 -13.03
N LEU A 159 -2.54 6.28 -11.71
CA LEU A 159 -3.90 6.37 -11.16
C LEU A 159 -4.56 7.69 -11.57
N THR A 160 -5.82 7.60 -11.98
CA THR A 160 -6.62 8.77 -12.30
C THR A 160 -7.19 9.41 -11.03
N LYS A 161 -7.68 10.65 -11.12
CA LYS A 161 -8.39 11.33 -10.03
C LYS A 161 -9.45 10.45 -9.34
N PRO A 162 -10.42 9.82 -10.07
CA PRO A 162 -11.43 8.99 -9.43
C PRO A 162 -10.84 7.78 -8.71
N ASP A 163 -9.78 7.16 -9.26
CA ASP A 163 -9.11 6.02 -8.61
C ASP A 163 -8.48 6.42 -7.27
N ILE A 164 -7.84 7.59 -7.23
CA ILE A 164 -7.21 8.11 -6.00
C ILE A 164 -8.28 8.42 -4.95
N ILE A 165 -9.36 9.11 -5.32
CA ILE A 165 -10.47 9.41 -4.41
C ILE A 165 -11.09 8.10 -3.88
N GLN A 166 -11.36 7.14 -4.77
CA GLN A 166 -11.90 5.84 -4.39
C GLN A 166 -10.98 5.12 -3.40
N ARG A 167 -9.66 5.18 -3.63
CA ARG A 167 -8.67 4.59 -2.70
C ARG A 167 -8.74 5.21 -1.31
N LEU A 168 -8.86 6.54 -1.19
CA LEU A 168 -9.01 7.19 0.11
C LEU A 168 -10.30 6.74 0.82
N VAL A 169 -11.41 6.70 0.08
CA VAL A 169 -12.72 6.30 0.60
C VAL A 169 -12.70 4.83 1.05
N SER A 170 -12.07 3.95 0.27
CA SER A 170 -11.87 2.55 0.66
C SER A 170 -11.03 2.43 1.94
N ALA A 171 -9.94 3.20 2.06
CA ALA A 171 -9.12 3.18 3.27
C ALA A 171 -9.89 3.64 4.52
N PHE A 172 -10.75 4.66 4.39
CA PHE A 172 -11.65 5.07 5.47
C PHE A 172 -12.61 3.94 5.85
N ARG A 173 -13.23 3.29 4.86
CA ARG A 173 -14.17 2.18 5.08
C ARG A 173 -13.51 1.02 5.82
N GLU A 174 -12.34 0.58 5.35
CA GLU A 174 -11.58 -0.50 5.99
C GLU A 174 -11.22 -0.16 7.45
N THR A 175 -10.81 1.09 7.70
CA THR A 175 -10.51 1.57 9.06
C THR A 175 -11.77 1.58 9.94
N SER A 176 -12.89 2.04 9.39
CA SER A 176 -14.19 2.10 10.06
C SER A 176 -14.68 0.70 10.47
N GLU A 177 -14.62 -0.26 9.55
CA GLU A 177 -15.01 -1.65 9.77
C GLU A 177 -14.09 -2.36 10.78
N ALA A 178 -12.78 -2.10 10.71
CA ALA A 178 -11.81 -2.65 11.65
C ALA A 178 -12.06 -2.16 13.09
N LEU A 179 -12.35 -0.86 13.27
CA LEU A 179 -12.66 -0.27 14.58
C LEU A 179 -14.03 -0.72 15.12
N ALA A 180 -15.03 -0.85 14.25
CA ALA A 180 -16.31 -1.43 14.66
C ALA A 180 -16.15 -2.87 15.17
N SER A 181 -15.24 -3.64 14.57
CA SER A 181 -14.95 -5.02 14.95
C SER A 181 -14.12 -5.16 16.23
N SER A 182 -13.32 -4.15 16.59
CA SER A 182 -12.49 -4.16 17.81
C SER A 182 -13.28 -3.83 19.08
N GLY A 183 -14.52 -3.37 18.95
CA GLY A 183 -15.38 -3.00 20.09
C GLY A 183 -15.04 -1.65 20.73
N GLU A 184 -14.13 -0.88 20.14
CA GLU A 184 -13.85 0.51 20.55
C GLU A 184 -14.62 1.49 19.64
N PRO A 185 -15.72 2.10 20.13
CA PRO A 185 -16.50 3.02 19.31
C PRO A 185 -15.71 4.30 19.05
N SER A 186 -15.21 4.47 17.82
CA SER A 186 -14.59 5.71 17.37
C SER A 186 -15.59 6.57 16.61
N MET A 187 -15.99 7.69 17.21
CA MET A 187 -16.84 8.68 16.51
C MET A 187 -16.12 9.34 15.33
N THR A 188 -14.79 9.32 15.30
CA THR A 188 -13.99 9.89 14.20
C THR A 188 -14.09 9.04 12.92
N TYR A 189 -14.20 7.72 13.06
CA TYR A 189 -14.24 6.77 11.94
C TYR A 189 -15.56 6.00 11.89
N HIS A 190 -16.64 6.60 12.36
CA HIS A 190 -17.95 5.95 12.35
C HIS A 190 -18.47 5.76 10.90
N PRO A 191 -19.10 4.63 10.56
CA PRO A 191 -19.58 4.34 9.20
C PRO A 191 -20.53 5.41 8.61
N GLY A 192 -21.32 6.06 9.47
CA GLY A 192 -22.22 7.16 9.08
C GLY A 192 -21.52 8.37 8.47
N LEU A 193 -20.20 8.52 8.69
CA LEU A 193 -19.40 9.61 8.13
C LEU A 193 -18.90 9.34 6.70
N LEU A 194 -19.14 8.15 6.13
CA LEU A 194 -18.59 7.76 4.82
C LEU A 194 -18.92 8.77 3.71
N SER A 195 -20.20 9.16 3.58
CA SER A 195 -20.62 10.13 2.56
C SER A 195 -20.00 11.52 2.78
N PHE A 196 -19.65 11.85 4.02
CA PHE A 196 -18.97 13.10 4.34
C PHE A 196 -17.46 13.01 4.02
N TYR A 197 -16.86 11.84 4.28
CA TYR A 197 -15.50 11.54 3.90
C TYR A 197 -15.30 11.57 2.38
N GLU A 198 -16.26 11.11 1.58
CA GLU A 198 -16.22 11.22 0.11
C GLU A 198 -16.04 12.68 -0.36
N HIS A 199 -16.82 13.60 0.21
CA HIS A 199 -16.69 15.03 -0.10
C HIS A 199 -15.36 15.60 0.39
N TYR A 200 -14.90 15.16 1.57
CA TYR A 200 -13.60 15.54 2.10
C TYR A 200 -12.45 15.06 1.20
N ALA A 201 -12.51 13.83 0.71
CA ALA A 201 -11.55 13.24 -0.20
C ALA A 201 -11.43 14.04 -1.51
N GLU A 202 -12.55 14.50 -2.08
CA GLU A 202 -12.53 15.39 -3.25
C GLU A 202 -11.83 16.72 -2.98
N MET A 203 -12.11 17.33 -1.83
CA MET A 203 -11.59 18.65 -1.46
C MET A 203 -10.09 18.60 -1.15
N ILE A 204 -9.66 17.60 -0.38
CA ILE A 204 -8.23 17.43 -0.06
C ILE A 204 -7.46 17.06 -1.32
N TYR A 205 -8.00 16.20 -2.19
CA TYR A 205 -7.41 15.93 -3.49
C TYR A 205 -7.25 17.21 -4.30
N GLY A 206 -8.28 18.05 -4.41
CA GLY A 206 -8.21 19.31 -5.15
C GLY A 206 -7.14 20.29 -4.65
N THR A 207 -6.76 20.21 -3.37
CA THR A 207 -5.73 21.07 -2.77
C THR A 207 -4.33 20.46 -2.88
N VAL A 208 -4.20 19.16 -2.61
CA VAL A 208 -2.92 18.45 -2.48
C VAL A 208 -2.38 17.97 -3.84
N SER A 209 -3.26 17.60 -4.77
CA SER A 209 -2.88 17.02 -6.08
C SER A 209 -2.05 17.94 -6.97
N LEU A 210 -2.09 19.25 -6.73
CA LEU A 210 -1.25 20.23 -7.42
C LEU A 210 0.25 20.04 -7.14
N TYR A 211 0.59 19.37 -6.04
CA TYR A 211 1.97 19.24 -5.56
C TYR A 211 2.44 17.78 -5.53
N THR A 212 1.53 16.82 -5.32
CA THR A 212 1.86 15.40 -5.35
C THR A 212 0.72 14.58 -5.95
N ASN A 213 1.06 13.67 -6.86
CA ASN A 213 0.14 12.67 -7.39
C ASN A 213 0.35 11.28 -6.78
N ASP A 214 1.23 11.17 -5.78
CA ASP A 214 1.43 9.90 -5.08
C ASP A 214 0.22 9.62 -4.18
N PRO A 215 -0.54 8.53 -4.44
CA PRO A 215 -1.71 8.17 -3.63
C PRO A 215 -1.36 7.91 -2.16
N ILE A 216 -0.14 7.43 -1.86
CA ILE A 216 0.29 7.13 -0.49
C ILE A 216 0.48 8.44 0.29
N GLU A 217 1.13 9.42 -0.32
CA GLU A 217 1.34 10.74 0.28
C GLU A 217 0.02 11.46 0.52
N LEU A 218 -0.89 11.39 -0.45
CA LEU A 218 -2.21 12.00 -0.33
C LEU A 218 -3.03 11.33 0.77
N GLN A 219 -2.97 9.99 0.87
CA GLN A 219 -3.62 9.23 1.95
C GLN A 219 -3.03 9.58 3.32
N TYR A 220 -1.71 9.75 3.42
CA TYR A 220 -1.04 10.14 4.66
C TYR A 220 -1.49 11.52 5.15
N ILE A 221 -1.48 12.52 4.27
CA ILE A 221 -1.94 13.89 4.59
C ILE A 221 -3.44 13.88 4.95
N ALA A 222 -4.25 13.14 4.19
CA ALA A 222 -5.68 13.04 4.43
C ALA A 222 -6.04 12.40 5.76
N ALA A 223 -5.35 11.31 6.14
CA ALA A 223 -5.54 10.64 7.41
C ALA A 223 -5.11 11.51 8.60
N ALA A 224 -4.00 12.25 8.48
CA ALA A 224 -3.52 13.14 9.54
C ALA A 224 -4.51 14.29 9.82
N ARG A 225 -5.13 14.85 8.77
CA ARG A 225 -6.04 16.00 8.92
C ARG A 225 -7.47 15.61 9.29
N TRP A 226 -7.91 14.40 8.94
CA TRP A 226 -9.30 13.98 9.12
C TRP A 226 -9.84 14.15 10.56
N PRO A 227 -9.13 13.71 11.63
CA PRO A 227 -9.64 13.83 13.00
C PRO A 227 -10.00 15.28 13.38
N GLY A 228 -9.09 16.22 13.14
CA GLY A 228 -9.35 17.63 13.44
C GLY A 228 -10.41 18.28 12.54
N PHE A 229 -10.58 17.79 11.30
CA PHE A 229 -11.61 18.27 10.39
C PHE A 229 -13.02 17.81 10.80
N VAL A 230 -13.17 16.54 11.23
CA VAL A 230 -14.48 15.96 11.56
C VAL A 230 -14.92 16.25 13.00
N LYS A 231 -13.99 16.57 13.89
CA LYS A 231 -14.26 16.84 15.31
C LYS A 231 -15.37 17.87 15.57
N PRO A 232 -15.48 19.01 14.86
CA PRO A 232 -16.66 19.89 14.90
C PRO A 232 -18.02 19.21 14.79
N VAL A 233 -18.14 18.25 13.87
CA VAL A 233 -19.39 17.54 13.57
C VAL A 233 -19.71 16.55 14.68
N VAL A 234 -18.69 15.83 15.14
CA VAL A 234 -18.81 14.85 16.23
C VAL A 234 -19.09 15.55 17.57
N TRP A 235 -18.39 16.64 17.87
CA TRP A 235 -18.54 17.39 19.12
C TRP A 235 -19.94 17.99 19.27
N GLN A 236 -20.52 18.50 18.18
CA GLN A 236 -21.87 19.06 18.19
C GLN A 236 -22.94 18.01 18.56
N GLN A 237 -22.67 16.73 18.29
CA GLN A 237 -23.57 15.62 18.62
C GLN A 237 -23.39 15.18 20.07
N ASP A 238 -22.16 15.14 20.58
CA ASP A 238 -21.87 14.76 21.97
C ASP A 238 -22.54 15.70 22.99
N GLY A 239 -22.67 17.00 22.64
CA GLY A 239 -23.40 17.98 23.45
C GLY A 239 -24.92 17.78 23.51
N ASP A 240 -25.52 17.10 22.53
CA ASP A 240 -26.98 16.90 22.40
C ASP A 240 -27.45 15.53 22.94
N HIS A 241 -26.52 14.59 23.18
CA HIS A 241 -26.78 13.19 23.53
C HIS A 241 -26.82 12.85 25.04
N SER A 242 -27.02 13.84 25.92
CA SER A 242 -27.21 13.56 27.35
C SER A 242 -28.58 12.94 27.72
N ASN A 243 -29.41 12.55 26.74
CA ASN A 243 -30.69 11.87 26.98
C ASN A 243 -30.99 10.77 25.94
N GLY A 244 -30.61 9.52 26.24
CA GLY A 244 -31.35 8.32 25.84
C GLY A 244 -30.71 7.38 24.81
N ASP A 245 -30.82 6.08 25.10
CA ASP A 245 -30.41 4.86 24.37
C ASP A 245 -30.88 4.78 22.90
N HIS A 246 -30.39 5.66 22.03
CA HIS A 246 -30.55 5.55 20.59
C HIS A 246 -29.21 5.26 19.92
N GLU A 247 -29.24 4.24 19.07
CA GLU A 247 -28.22 3.89 18.07
C GLU A 247 -27.65 5.17 17.44
N LEU A 248 -26.32 5.24 17.32
CA LEU A 248 -25.53 6.44 17.00
C LEU A 248 -25.77 6.95 15.56
N ASP A 249 -26.95 7.51 15.32
CA ASP A 249 -27.29 8.15 14.05
C ASP A 249 -26.59 9.51 13.95
N ILE A 250 -25.36 9.50 13.40
CA ILE A 250 -24.60 10.71 13.12
C ILE A 250 -25.37 11.59 12.13
N GLN A 251 -25.88 12.72 12.61
CA GLN A 251 -26.42 13.80 11.79
C GLN A 251 -25.32 14.54 11.03
N LEU A 252 -25.25 14.33 9.72
CA LEU A 252 -24.28 15.02 8.87
C LEU A 252 -24.69 16.48 8.61
N PRO A 253 -23.72 17.41 8.48
CA PRO A 253 -24.01 18.77 8.06
C PRO A 253 -24.67 18.80 6.68
N ASN A 254 -25.59 19.74 6.49
CA ASN A 254 -26.16 20.03 5.17
C ASN A 254 -25.08 20.61 4.22
N THR A 255 -25.41 20.72 2.93
CA THR A 255 -24.45 21.17 1.91
C THR A 255 -23.79 22.51 2.24
N ASP A 256 -24.55 23.48 2.77
CA ASP A 256 -24.01 24.79 3.18
C ASP A 256 -23.05 24.69 4.37
N GLY A 257 -23.41 23.90 5.39
CA GLY A 257 -22.56 23.61 6.54
C GLY A 257 -21.25 22.93 6.14
N ARG A 258 -21.30 21.97 5.21
CA ARG A 258 -20.10 21.33 4.64
C ARG A 258 -19.20 22.37 3.97
N LEU A 259 -19.77 23.23 3.12
CA LEU A 259 -19.01 24.27 2.42
C LEU A 259 -18.35 25.28 3.39
N ARG A 260 -19.06 25.68 4.45
CA ARG A 260 -18.50 26.56 5.51
C ARG A 260 -17.34 25.89 6.24
N LEU A 261 -17.50 24.61 6.60
CA LEU A 261 -16.46 23.84 7.27
C LEU A 261 -15.22 23.70 6.39
N PHE A 262 -15.41 23.39 5.10
CA PHE A 262 -14.31 23.36 4.13
C PHE A 262 -13.62 24.70 3.99
N LYS A 263 -14.38 25.80 3.89
CA LYS A 263 -13.80 27.14 3.80
C LYS A 263 -12.94 27.45 5.02
N TYR A 264 -13.43 27.11 6.21
CA TYR A 264 -12.71 27.29 7.47
C TYR A 264 -11.39 26.51 7.50
N PHE A 265 -11.40 25.23 7.11
CA PHE A 265 -10.20 24.37 7.13
C PHE A 265 -9.34 24.41 5.87
N SER A 266 -9.72 25.17 4.84
CA SER A 266 -8.99 25.22 3.56
C SER A 266 -7.50 25.56 3.73
N SER A 267 -7.18 26.54 4.58
CA SER A 267 -5.79 26.92 4.89
C SER A 267 -5.04 25.82 5.65
N SER A 268 -5.73 25.04 6.48
CA SER A 268 -5.15 23.92 7.21
C SER A 268 -4.73 22.78 6.27
N PHE A 269 -5.42 22.56 5.16
CA PHE A 269 -4.98 21.59 4.14
C PHE A 269 -3.63 21.97 3.52
N THR A 270 -3.42 23.24 3.21
CA THR A 270 -2.13 23.74 2.71
C THR A 270 -1.03 23.61 3.77
N ARG A 271 -1.32 23.94 5.03
CA ARG A 271 -0.36 23.76 6.13
C ARG A 271 0.00 22.28 6.38
N ALA A 272 -0.98 21.39 6.25
CA ALA A 272 -0.75 19.95 6.35
C ALA A 272 0.19 19.47 5.25
N LEU A 273 -0.06 19.89 4.00
CA LEU A 273 0.82 19.61 2.87
C LEU A 273 2.25 20.12 3.12
N GLU A 274 2.42 21.37 3.49
CA GLU A 274 3.73 22.01 3.69
C GLU A 274 4.55 21.37 4.82
N ALA A 275 3.89 20.82 5.84
CA ALA A 275 4.57 20.17 6.97
C ALA A 275 4.80 18.66 6.74
N LEU A 276 3.78 17.95 6.25
CA LEU A 276 3.77 16.49 6.19
C LEU A 276 4.45 15.96 4.93
N TYR A 277 4.26 16.61 3.77
CA TYR A 277 4.88 16.15 2.52
C TYR A 277 6.40 16.10 2.58
N PRO A 278 7.11 17.18 3.01
CA PRO A 278 8.55 17.13 3.25
C PRO A 278 8.97 16.42 4.54
N ARG A 279 8.03 15.82 5.30
CA ARG A 279 8.28 15.12 6.57
C ARG A 279 8.97 15.98 7.64
N LEU A 280 8.56 17.24 7.77
CA LEU A 280 9.06 18.14 8.83
C LEU A 280 8.54 17.76 10.22
N THR A 281 7.41 17.06 10.27
CA THR A 281 6.84 16.45 11.47
C THR A 281 6.13 15.16 11.08
N ASN A 282 5.84 14.31 12.06
CA ASN A 282 5.05 13.11 11.84
C ASN A 282 3.54 13.43 11.92
N ALA A 283 2.73 12.59 11.29
CA ALA A 283 1.28 12.77 11.21
C ALA A 283 0.58 12.83 12.56
N ALA A 284 1.02 12.06 13.56
CA ALA A 284 0.37 12.01 14.87
C ALA A 284 0.59 13.32 15.64
N ASP A 285 1.83 13.79 15.69
CA ASP A 285 2.19 15.05 16.34
C ASP A 285 1.50 16.21 15.63
N TRP A 286 1.56 16.27 14.30
CA TRP A 286 0.88 17.30 13.52
C TRP A 286 -0.63 17.32 13.76
N ALA A 287 -1.27 16.14 13.78
CA ALA A 287 -2.71 16.01 14.03
C ALA A 287 -3.09 16.51 15.43
N SER A 288 -2.26 16.24 16.44
CA SER A 288 -2.50 16.71 17.80
C SER A 288 -2.35 18.24 17.94
N GLU A 289 -1.36 18.83 17.27
CA GLU A 289 -1.12 20.29 17.28
C GLU A 289 -2.17 21.08 16.48
N ASN A 290 -2.78 20.45 15.48
CA ASN A 290 -3.79 21.05 14.62
C ASN A 290 -5.19 20.48 14.90
N ASP A 291 -5.38 19.94 16.09
CA ASP A 291 -6.69 19.49 16.54
C ASP A 291 -7.65 20.68 16.66
N TYR A 292 -8.94 20.44 16.48
CA TYR A 292 -9.93 21.50 16.61
C TYR A 292 -10.13 21.86 18.10
N ASP A 293 -10.01 23.15 18.40
CA ASP A 293 -10.34 23.73 19.72
C ASP A 293 -11.78 24.28 19.71
N PRO A 294 -12.69 23.72 20.52
CA PRO A 294 -14.08 24.19 20.64
C PRO A 294 -14.22 25.65 21.08
N THR A 295 -13.17 26.22 21.72
CA THR A 295 -13.19 27.60 22.23
C THR A 295 -12.95 28.65 21.14
N GLU A 296 -12.40 28.26 19.99
CA GLU A 296 -12.14 29.19 18.87
C GLU A 296 -13.41 29.52 18.05
N GLY A 297 -14.52 28.80 18.29
CA GLY A 297 -15.83 29.08 17.72
C GLY A 297 -15.96 28.75 16.23
N LEU A 298 -16.87 27.82 15.90
CA LEU A 298 -17.28 27.59 14.51
C LEU A 298 -18.26 28.68 14.05
N PRO A 299 -18.25 29.08 12.77
CA PRO A 299 -19.39 29.77 12.20
C PRO A 299 -20.61 28.82 12.24
N GLU A 300 -21.69 29.22 12.91
CA GLU A 300 -22.91 28.42 13.15
C GLU A 300 -23.24 27.43 12.01
N ILE A 301 -23.07 26.14 12.31
CA ILE A 301 -23.46 25.02 11.45
C ILE A 301 -24.88 24.65 11.86
N GLN A 302 -25.88 25.13 11.12
CA GLN A 302 -27.27 24.77 11.40
C GLN A 302 -27.50 23.30 11.01
N PRO A 303 -27.95 22.44 11.93
CA PRO A 303 -28.40 21.10 11.58
C PRO A 303 -29.67 21.21 10.72
N GLY A 304 -29.68 20.49 9.60
CA GLY A 304 -30.80 20.49 8.65
C GLY A 304 -32.00 19.75 9.23
N GLY A 305 -32.85 20.46 9.96
CA GLY A 305 -34.09 19.95 10.52
C GLY A 305 -35.18 21.03 10.54
N GLU A 306 -35.65 21.47 9.37
CA GLU A 306 -36.88 22.26 9.30
C GLU A 306 -38.10 21.37 9.64
N ARG A 307 -38.50 21.35 10.92
CA ARG A 307 -39.91 21.17 11.27
C ARG A 307 -40.47 22.52 11.65
N GLN A 308 -41.22 23.11 10.72
CA GLN A 308 -42.10 24.25 10.94
C GLN A 308 -42.98 24.00 12.18
N LYS A 309 -42.64 24.62 13.32
CA LYS A 309 -43.59 24.83 14.41
C LYS A 309 -44.46 26.02 14.01
N ALA A 310 -45.65 25.72 13.48
CA ALA A 310 -46.73 26.68 13.39
C ALA A 310 -47.06 27.18 14.81
N ARG A 311 -46.64 28.40 15.11
CA ARG A 311 -46.93 29.10 16.36
C ARG A 311 -48.25 29.85 16.17
N THR A 312 -49.37 29.19 16.44
CA THR A 312 -50.65 29.87 16.68
C THR A 312 -50.54 30.58 18.03
N VAL A 313 -50.44 31.90 18.00
CA VAL A 313 -50.52 32.75 19.20
C VAL A 313 -51.98 32.96 19.57
N LEU A 314 -52.23 32.83 20.87
CA LEU A 314 -53.48 32.85 21.62
C LEU A 314 -54.08 34.26 21.82
N GLY A 315 -55.37 34.28 22.20
CA GLY A 315 -56.03 35.33 23.00
C GLY A 315 -57.38 35.74 22.39
N ILE A 316 -58.54 35.26 22.88
CA ILE A 316 -59.26 35.74 24.08
C ILE A 316 -59.40 37.28 24.08
N ASP A 317 -60.55 37.75 23.58
CA ASP A 317 -61.61 38.39 24.38
C ASP A 317 -62.97 37.90 23.85
#